data_AF-A0A2K0W5A0-F1
#
_entry.id   AF-A0A2K0W5A0-F1
#
_cell.length_a   1.000
_cell.length_b   1.000
_cell.length_c   1.000
_cell.angle_alpha   90.00
_cell.angle_beta   90.00
_cell.angle_gamma   90.00
#
_symmetry.space_group_name_H-M   'P 1'
#
loop_
_entity.id
_entity.type
_entity.pdbx_description
1 polymer ?
#
loop_
_entity_poly.entity_id
_entity_poly.type
_entity_poly.pdbx_seq_one_letter_code
_entity_poly.pdbx_strand_id
1 'polypeptide(L)'
;MVICDAGGGTVDLISYQIESASPFVVKECVKGDGALCGGVFLDERFLLLIKRKLAPRSWENVTSAEEKKFLNEWWEHGIKPQFSNQNRTWLVDLPDSCSVASSSRKLKRRKTLELSSSDILSAYTPIVDKIEGLIRRQAQAVKSKFGKPAKYIILVGGFGRSSYLYDKLQPAFFESTVLQSRGNKPWTAICRGAVVHGITNYGLSATLGVTVGARVARNSYGVMFSTDFDPQKHHRSDKFWSEQEQKWHATNQMQWFLREGDNILAKKPVRQTYYRLFSERIGHVSETIYSCSELTPPETSGPAVNELCEIRWTRNINLESLPTYTNSLGKVYHKLSFDVEMTCEDGTVDFTVYYKGKRVGAHNVDVQFR
;
A
#
# COMPACT_ATOMS: atom_id res chain seq x y z
N MET A 1 -6.90 -10.53 11.39
CA MET A 1 -6.02 -11.51 10.71
C MET A 1 -4.91 -10.76 10.01
N VAL A 2 -3.73 -11.36 9.89
CA VAL A 2 -2.63 -10.92 9.05
C VAL A 2 -2.54 -11.90 7.88
N ILE A 3 -2.46 -11.40 6.65
CA ILE A 3 -2.20 -12.18 5.45
C ILE A 3 -0.76 -11.87 5.03
N CYS A 4 0.05 -12.92 4.86
CA CYS A 4 1.41 -12.85 4.37
C CYS A 4 1.45 -13.51 3.00
N ASP A 5 1.43 -12.71 1.94
CA ASP A 5 1.67 -13.19 0.58
C ASP A 5 3.17 -13.29 0.34
N ALA A 6 3.71 -14.49 0.52
CA ALA A 6 5.10 -14.78 0.24
C ALA A 6 5.22 -15.33 -1.19
N GLY A 7 5.46 -14.43 -2.14
CA GLY A 7 5.58 -14.71 -3.55
C GLY A 7 6.98 -15.13 -3.99
N GLY A 8 7.21 -15.09 -5.30
CA GLY A 8 8.52 -15.37 -5.91
C GLY A 8 9.51 -14.24 -5.68
N GLY A 9 9.13 -12.98 -5.95
CA GLY A 9 10.01 -11.82 -5.77
C GLY A 9 9.73 -11.07 -4.47
N THR A 10 8.46 -10.80 -4.19
CA THR A 10 8.03 -9.96 -3.06
C THR A 10 7.43 -10.79 -1.94
N VAL A 11 7.44 -10.22 -0.76
CA VAL A 11 6.61 -10.64 0.37
C VAL A 11 5.81 -9.43 0.79
N ASP A 12 4.48 -9.54 0.73
CA ASP A 12 3.55 -8.46 0.98
C ASP A 12 2.60 -8.84 2.13
N LEU A 13 2.39 -7.92 3.06
CA LEU A 13 1.57 -8.12 4.25
C LEU A 13 0.42 -7.15 4.27
N ILE A 14 -0.76 -7.69 4.58
CA ILE A 14 -1.96 -6.91 4.81
C ILE A 14 -2.70 -7.45 6.02
N SER A 15 -3.47 -6.59 6.71
CA SER A 15 -4.17 -6.98 7.93
C SER A 15 -5.62 -6.55 7.88
N TYR A 16 -6.50 -7.51 8.15
CA TYR A 16 -7.94 -7.32 8.12
C TYR A 16 -8.57 -7.57 9.49
N GLN A 17 -9.48 -6.69 9.89
CA GLN A 17 -10.50 -6.97 10.88
C GLN A 17 -11.69 -7.63 10.17
N ILE A 18 -12.17 -8.76 10.70
CA ILE A 18 -13.43 -9.35 10.24
C ILE A 18 -14.56 -8.60 10.95
N GLU A 19 -15.40 -7.90 10.21
CA GLU A 19 -16.55 -7.17 10.73
C GLU A 19 -17.80 -8.05 10.79
N SER A 20 -17.98 -8.93 9.80
CA SER A 20 -19.02 -9.96 9.80
C SER A 20 -18.51 -11.23 9.12
N ALA A 21 -18.96 -12.39 9.62
CA ALA A 21 -18.67 -13.69 9.01
C ALA A 21 -19.72 -14.09 7.97
N SER A 22 -20.94 -13.54 8.06
CA SER A 22 -22.04 -13.78 7.13
C SER A 22 -22.95 -12.54 7.06
N PRO A 23 -22.94 -11.77 5.95
CA PRO A 23 -22.00 -11.88 4.82
C PRO A 23 -20.55 -11.68 5.28
N PHE A 24 -19.58 -12.22 4.55
CA PHE A 24 -18.16 -12.09 4.93
C PHE A 24 -17.65 -10.69 4.59
N VAL A 25 -17.48 -9.87 5.63
CA VAL A 25 -17.06 -8.47 5.52
C VAL A 25 -15.77 -8.26 6.27
N VAL A 26 -14.79 -7.67 5.58
CA VAL A 26 -13.48 -7.39 6.14
C VAL A 26 -13.09 -5.94 5.92
N LYS A 27 -12.39 -5.36 6.89
CA LYS A 27 -11.86 -4.00 6.84
C LYS A 27 -10.36 -4.01 7.10
N GLU A 28 -9.59 -3.37 6.23
CA GLU A 28 -8.16 -3.21 6.48
C GLU A 28 -7.93 -2.39 7.74
N CYS A 29 -7.07 -2.88 8.62
CA CYS A 29 -6.94 -2.31 9.95
C CYS A 29 -5.61 -1.61 10.23
N VAL A 30 -4.52 -1.97 9.56
CA VAL A 30 -3.21 -1.32 9.69
C VAL A 30 -2.53 -1.29 8.32
N LYS A 31 -1.67 -0.28 8.09
CA LYS A 31 -0.91 -0.15 6.84
C LYS A 31 -0.14 -1.44 6.56
N GLY A 32 -0.20 -1.93 5.33
CA GLY A 32 0.61 -3.06 4.88
C GLY A 32 2.12 -2.78 4.92
N ASP A 33 2.89 -3.86 5.05
CA ASP A 33 4.37 -3.85 4.99
C ASP A 33 4.80 -4.84 3.90
N GLY A 34 6.01 -4.68 3.37
CA GLY A 34 6.51 -5.56 2.32
C GLY A 34 7.98 -5.36 2.02
N ALA A 35 8.59 -6.39 1.42
CA ALA A 35 9.98 -6.31 0.98
C ALA A 35 10.33 -7.29 -0.15
N LEU A 36 11.44 -6.99 -0.81
CA LEU A 36 12.10 -7.90 -1.76
C LEU A 36 12.82 -9.03 -1.00
N CYS A 37 12.08 -10.08 -0.66
CA CYS A 37 12.59 -11.25 0.05
C CYS A 37 11.79 -12.54 -0.26
N GLY A 38 11.21 -12.64 -1.46
CA GLY A 38 10.50 -13.84 -1.91
C GLY A 38 11.42 -15.01 -2.27
N GLY A 39 10.82 -16.07 -2.83
CA GLY A 39 11.50 -17.32 -3.19
C GLY A 39 12.74 -17.19 -4.10
N VAL A 40 12.80 -16.22 -5.02
CA VAL A 40 13.94 -16.02 -5.93
C VAL A 40 15.22 -15.69 -5.16
N PHE A 41 15.13 -14.89 -4.10
CA PHE A 41 16.27 -14.57 -3.25
C PHE A 41 16.78 -15.79 -2.48
N LEU A 42 15.90 -16.76 -2.21
CA LEU A 42 16.30 -18.04 -1.65
C LEU A 42 17.03 -18.89 -2.70
N ASP A 43 16.57 -18.87 -3.95
CA ASP A 43 17.16 -19.62 -5.07
C ASP A 43 18.59 -19.14 -5.36
N GLU A 44 18.78 -17.82 -5.37
CA GLU A 44 20.11 -17.19 -5.47
C GLU A 44 21.04 -17.63 -4.33
N ARG A 45 20.53 -17.70 -3.09
CA ARG A 45 21.33 -18.15 -1.94
C ARG A 45 21.67 -19.62 -1.99
N PHE A 46 20.77 -20.46 -2.47
CA PHE A 46 21.06 -21.86 -2.69
C PHE A 46 22.19 -22.01 -3.74
N LEU A 47 22.10 -21.28 -4.85
CA LEU A 47 23.15 -21.29 -5.87
C LEU A 47 24.51 -20.82 -5.33
N LEU A 48 24.53 -19.75 -4.52
CA LEU A 48 25.74 -19.27 -3.85
C LEU A 48 26.31 -20.31 -2.87
N LEU A 49 25.45 -21.03 -2.14
CA LEU A 49 25.87 -22.13 -1.27
C LEU A 49 26.57 -23.24 -2.07
N ILE A 50 26.01 -23.64 -3.22
CA ILE A 50 26.63 -24.63 -4.11
C ILE A 50 28.01 -24.14 -4.57
N LYS A 51 28.07 -22.92 -5.12
CA LYS A 51 29.33 -22.32 -5.61
C LYS A 51 30.41 -22.25 -4.53
N ARG A 52 30.03 -21.92 -3.28
CA ARG A 52 30.95 -21.85 -2.14
C ARG A 52 31.46 -23.20 -1.66
N LYS A 53 30.67 -24.27 -1.82
CA LYS A 53 31.07 -25.63 -1.42
C LYS A 53 32.03 -26.30 -2.41
N LEU A 54 32.08 -25.81 -3.63
CA LEU A 54 32.96 -26.34 -4.67
C LEU A 54 34.36 -25.72 -4.60
N ALA A 55 35.32 -26.35 -5.25
CA ALA A 55 36.64 -25.75 -5.41
C ALA A 55 36.52 -24.44 -6.22
N PRO A 56 37.43 -23.47 -6.02
CA PRO A 56 37.47 -22.27 -6.84
C PRO A 56 37.48 -22.62 -8.33
N ARG A 57 36.73 -21.86 -9.13
CA ARG A 57 36.56 -22.05 -10.59
C ARG A 57 35.78 -23.30 -11.02
N SER A 58 35.34 -24.15 -10.09
CA SER A 58 34.57 -25.36 -10.43
C SER A 58 33.27 -25.08 -11.19
N TRP A 59 32.66 -23.91 -11.01
CA TRP A 59 31.41 -23.52 -11.66
C TRP A 59 31.58 -22.61 -12.88
N GLU A 60 32.80 -22.19 -13.24
CA GLU A 60 33.02 -21.19 -14.30
C GLU A 60 32.59 -21.66 -15.70
N ASN A 61 32.72 -22.96 -15.96
CA ASN A 61 32.33 -23.55 -17.25
C ASN A 61 30.86 -23.97 -17.30
N VAL A 62 30.10 -23.82 -16.21
CA VAL A 62 28.69 -24.19 -16.16
C VAL A 62 27.89 -23.18 -16.96
N THR A 63 27.22 -23.65 -18.01
CA THR A 63 26.39 -22.80 -18.86
C THR A 63 25.11 -22.38 -18.14
N SER A 64 24.50 -21.26 -18.56
CA SER A 64 23.22 -20.81 -18.01
C SER A 64 22.09 -21.85 -18.18
N ALA A 65 22.16 -22.69 -19.22
CA ALA A 65 21.19 -23.76 -19.44
C ALA A 65 21.35 -24.90 -18.42
N GLU A 66 22.59 -25.29 -18.14
CA GLU A 66 22.90 -26.30 -17.12
C GLU A 66 22.58 -25.82 -15.71
N GLU A 67 22.88 -24.57 -15.39
CA GLU A 67 22.52 -23.96 -14.09
C GLU A 67 21.00 -23.97 -13.88
N LYS A 68 20.23 -23.54 -14.90
CA LYS A 68 18.76 -23.59 -14.85
C LYS A 68 18.23 -25.01 -14.69
N LYS A 69 18.79 -25.97 -15.44
CA LYS A 69 18.41 -27.38 -15.33
C LYS A 69 18.70 -27.91 -13.92
N PHE A 70 19.88 -27.63 -13.39
CA PHE A 70 20.29 -28.02 -12.04
C PHE A 70 19.34 -27.46 -10.97
N LEU A 71 19.04 -26.16 -11.01
CA LEU A 71 18.09 -25.53 -10.08
C LEU A 71 16.68 -26.12 -10.24
N ASN A 72 16.22 -26.33 -11.47
CA ASN A 72 14.90 -26.90 -11.70
C ASN A 72 14.77 -28.31 -11.10
N GLU A 73 15.74 -29.19 -11.37
CA GLU A 73 15.70 -30.60 -10.95
C GLU A 73 15.93 -30.77 -9.45
N TRP A 74 17.03 -30.21 -8.94
CA TRP A 74 17.49 -30.48 -7.58
C TRP A 74 16.93 -29.52 -6.54
N TRP A 75 16.61 -28.29 -6.95
CA TRP A 75 16.15 -27.24 -6.04
C TRP A 75 14.62 -27.07 -6.08
N GLU A 76 14.06 -26.59 -7.19
CA GLU A 76 12.63 -26.27 -7.31
C GLU A 76 11.72 -27.50 -7.18
N HIS A 77 12.08 -28.62 -7.82
CA HIS A 77 11.34 -29.88 -7.74
C HIS A 77 11.90 -30.85 -6.70
N GLY A 78 13.05 -30.54 -6.10
CA GLY A 78 13.73 -31.39 -5.13
C GLY A 78 13.69 -30.81 -3.72
N ILE A 79 14.79 -30.18 -3.31
CA ILE A 79 15.06 -29.80 -1.93
C ILE A 79 14.07 -28.74 -1.42
N LYS A 80 13.85 -27.66 -2.17
CA LYS A 80 13.08 -26.48 -1.75
C LYS A 80 11.68 -26.81 -1.23
N PRO A 81 10.80 -27.52 -1.97
CA PRO A 81 9.45 -27.80 -1.51
C PRO A 81 9.38 -28.78 -0.33
N GLN A 82 10.42 -29.58 -0.11
CA GLN A 82 10.44 -30.62 0.92
C GLN A 82 11.23 -30.20 2.17
N PHE A 83 11.93 -29.07 2.17
CA PHE A 83 12.77 -28.68 3.28
C PHE A 83 11.93 -28.12 4.45
N SER A 84 12.16 -28.70 5.62
CA SER A 84 11.56 -28.36 6.92
C SER A 84 12.59 -28.47 8.05
N ASN A 85 13.89 -28.36 7.73
CA ASN A 85 15.00 -28.55 8.67
C ASN A 85 15.02 -29.93 9.38
N GLN A 86 14.63 -30.99 8.67
CA GLN A 86 14.44 -32.35 9.22
C GLN A 86 15.74 -33.16 9.45
N ASN A 87 16.86 -32.49 9.77
CA ASN A 87 18.19 -33.07 10.04
C ASN A 87 18.58 -34.23 9.09
N ARG A 88 18.34 -34.04 7.78
CA ARG A 88 18.71 -34.99 6.73
C ARG A 88 19.83 -34.46 5.83
N THR A 89 20.56 -35.38 5.24
CA THR A 89 21.53 -35.11 4.17
C THR A 89 20.83 -35.15 2.82
N TRP A 90 21.24 -34.25 1.93
CA TRP A 90 20.75 -34.13 0.56
C TRP A 90 21.90 -34.33 -0.42
N LEU A 91 21.63 -35.08 -1.47
CA LEU A 91 22.58 -35.34 -2.55
C LEU A 91 22.07 -34.62 -3.79
N VAL A 92 22.97 -33.89 -4.47
CA VAL A 92 22.68 -33.23 -5.74
C VAL A 92 23.75 -33.57 -6.76
N ASP A 93 23.35 -33.88 -7.99
CA ASP A 93 24.31 -34.11 -9.07
C ASP A 93 24.69 -32.79 -9.73
N LEU A 94 25.99 -32.52 -9.77
CA LEU A 94 26.57 -31.33 -10.38
C LEU A 94 26.52 -31.43 -11.91
N PRO A 95 26.37 -30.29 -12.63
CA PRO A 95 26.46 -30.26 -14.08
C PRO A 95 27.74 -30.90 -14.64
N ASP A 96 27.66 -31.45 -15.85
CA ASP A 96 28.78 -32.15 -16.48
C ASP A 96 29.99 -31.24 -16.74
N SER A 97 29.73 -29.98 -17.04
CA SER A 97 30.73 -28.93 -17.22
C SER A 97 31.37 -28.44 -15.91
N CYS A 98 30.85 -28.87 -14.75
CA CYS A 98 31.44 -28.54 -13.46
C CYS A 98 32.78 -29.25 -13.27
N SER A 99 33.86 -28.48 -13.12
CA SER A 99 35.20 -29.05 -12.96
C SER A 99 35.42 -29.50 -11.51
N VAL A 100 35.41 -30.82 -11.28
CA VAL A 100 35.68 -31.40 -9.96
C VAL A 100 37.18 -31.67 -9.83
N ALA A 101 37.91 -30.78 -9.15
CA ALA A 101 39.32 -31.03 -8.85
C ALA A 101 39.42 -32.12 -7.77
N SER A 102 40.05 -33.25 -8.08
CA SER A 102 40.36 -34.29 -7.10
C SER A 102 41.85 -34.31 -6.78
N SER A 103 42.19 -34.15 -5.50
CA SER A 103 43.53 -34.41 -4.94
C SER A 103 43.81 -35.91 -4.70
N SER A 104 42.87 -36.81 -5.00
CA SER A 104 43.03 -38.26 -4.78
C SER A 104 42.61 -39.09 -6.01
N ARG A 105 43.54 -39.93 -6.50
CA ARG A 105 43.38 -40.77 -7.71
C ARG A 105 42.19 -41.76 -7.67
N LYS A 106 41.48 -41.91 -6.55
CA LYS A 106 40.26 -42.72 -6.41
C LYS A 106 38.94 -41.93 -6.62
N LEU A 107 38.99 -40.60 -6.70
CA LEU A 107 37.80 -39.74 -6.80
C LEU A 107 37.52 -39.23 -8.23
N LYS A 108 37.80 -40.04 -9.27
CA LYS A 108 37.39 -39.71 -10.66
C LYS A 108 35.86 -39.81 -10.88
N ARG A 109 35.02 -39.98 -9.84
CA ARG A 109 33.62 -40.41 -9.99
C ARG A 109 32.57 -39.79 -9.05
N ARG A 110 32.87 -38.76 -8.25
CA ARG A 110 31.79 -38.09 -7.48
C ARG A 110 31.41 -36.75 -8.12
N LYS A 111 30.48 -36.83 -9.07
CA LYS A 111 29.69 -35.68 -9.57
C LYS A 111 28.60 -35.25 -8.58
N THR A 112 28.44 -35.97 -7.47
CA THR A 112 27.40 -35.72 -6.47
C THR A 112 27.97 -34.91 -5.31
N LEU A 113 27.32 -33.79 -4.99
CA LEU A 113 27.62 -32.95 -3.83
C LEU A 113 26.69 -33.30 -2.67
N GLU A 114 27.27 -33.40 -1.47
CA GLU A 114 26.54 -33.66 -0.23
C GLU A 114 26.25 -32.35 0.53
N LEU A 115 24.98 -32.13 0.84
CA LEU A 115 24.48 -30.95 1.55
C LEU A 115 23.82 -31.41 2.85
N SER A 116 24.35 -30.95 3.97
CA SER A 116 23.72 -31.14 5.28
C SER A 116 22.48 -30.26 5.42
N SER A 117 21.61 -30.57 6.39
CA SER A 117 20.50 -29.67 6.72
C SER A 117 20.98 -28.29 7.16
N SER A 118 22.11 -28.18 7.86
CA SER A 118 22.72 -26.89 8.22
C SER A 118 23.16 -26.07 6.99
N ASP A 119 23.61 -26.72 5.92
CA ASP A 119 23.97 -26.04 4.68
C ASP A 119 22.74 -25.39 4.06
N ILE A 120 21.66 -26.16 3.87
CA ILE A 120 20.40 -25.66 3.32
C ILE A 120 19.80 -24.58 4.22
N LEU A 121 19.85 -24.80 5.53
CA LEU A 121 19.39 -23.83 6.53
C LEU A 121 20.12 -22.48 6.41
N SER A 122 21.41 -22.48 6.06
CA SER A 122 22.16 -21.24 5.85
C SER A 122 21.65 -20.39 4.68
N ALA A 123 21.03 -21.02 3.67
CA ALA A 123 20.37 -20.31 2.57
C ALA A 123 18.99 -19.75 3.01
N TYR A 124 18.23 -20.54 3.78
CA TYR A 124 16.90 -20.18 4.25
C TYR A 124 16.88 -19.08 5.32
N THR A 125 17.75 -19.18 6.31
CA THR A 125 17.71 -18.37 7.54
C THR A 125 17.61 -16.86 7.24
N PRO A 126 18.47 -16.25 6.41
CA PRO A 126 18.41 -14.81 6.22
C PRO A 126 17.27 -14.35 5.29
N ILE A 127 16.48 -15.26 4.71
CA ILE A 127 15.22 -14.92 4.01
C ILE A 127 14.07 -15.03 5.00
N VAL A 128 13.97 -16.16 5.70
CA VAL A 128 12.88 -16.42 6.65
C VAL A 128 12.91 -15.45 7.82
N ASP A 129 14.09 -15.07 8.32
CA ASP A 129 14.21 -14.06 9.39
C ASP A 129 13.70 -12.67 8.94
N LYS A 130 13.89 -12.31 7.66
CA LYS A 130 13.33 -11.06 7.11
C LYS A 130 11.81 -11.11 7.07
N ILE A 131 11.25 -12.24 6.64
CA ILE A 131 9.79 -12.46 6.59
C ILE A 131 9.21 -12.46 8.00
N GLU A 132 9.83 -13.15 8.95
CA GLU A 132 9.43 -13.14 10.36
C GLU A 132 9.46 -11.70 10.91
N GLY A 133 10.49 -10.92 10.60
CA GLY A 133 10.58 -9.52 10.99
C GLY A 133 9.45 -8.65 10.43
N LEU A 134 9.08 -8.84 9.16
CA LEU A 134 7.93 -8.17 8.54
C LEU A 134 6.61 -8.54 9.25
N ILE A 135 6.36 -9.84 9.45
CA ILE A 135 5.15 -10.34 10.15
C ILE A 135 5.10 -9.79 11.59
N ARG A 136 6.25 -9.73 12.27
CA ARG A 136 6.34 -9.21 13.65
C ARG A 136 5.94 -7.74 13.73
N ARG A 137 6.43 -6.90 12.81
CA ARG A 137 6.01 -5.49 12.74
C ARG A 137 4.53 -5.36 12.45
N GLN A 138 4.02 -6.13 11.49
CA GLN A 138 2.60 -6.12 11.13
C GLN A 138 1.70 -6.54 12.32
N ALA A 139 2.06 -7.63 12.99
CA ALA A 139 1.34 -8.15 14.15
C ALA A 139 1.39 -7.18 15.34
N GLN A 140 2.54 -6.52 15.55
CA GLN A 140 2.68 -5.49 16.58
C GLN A 140 1.81 -4.28 16.28
N ALA A 141 1.75 -3.82 15.03
CA ALA A 141 0.86 -2.73 14.64
C ALA A 141 -0.62 -3.06 14.92
N VAL A 142 -1.04 -4.29 14.63
CA VAL A 142 -2.39 -4.79 14.98
C VAL A 142 -2.58 -4.78 16.50
N LYS A 143 -1.62 -5.31 17.28
CA LYS A 143 -1.70 -5.36 18.74
C LYS A 143 -1.78 -3.97 19.37
N SER A 144 -0.99 -3.02 18.88
CA SER A 144 -1.02 -1.62 19.33
C SER A 144 -2.37 -0.95 19.05
N LYS A 145 -3.00 -1.24 17.90
CA LYS A 145 -4.27 -0.62 17.53
C LYS A 145 -5.47 -1.18 18.30
N PHE A 146 -5.51 -2.48 18.58
CA PHE A 146 -6.67 -3.15 19.17
C PHE A 146 -6.47 -3.65 20.60
N GLY A 147 -5.28 -3.49 21.17
CA GLY A 147 -4.91 -4.03 22.48
C GLY A 147 -4.82 -5.56 22.54
N LYS A 148 -4.95 -6.25 21.39
CA LYS A 148 -4.98 -7.72 21.28
C LYS A 148 -4.20 -8.20 20.05
N PRO A 149 -3.49 -9.34 20.12
CA PRO A 149 -2.77 -9.89 18.98
C PRO A 149 -3.72 -10.32 17.86
N ALA A 150 -3.18 -10.44 16.64
CA ALA A 150 -3.95 -10.94 15.51
C ALA A 150 -4.30 -12.43 15.72
N LYS A 151 -5.60 -12.77 15.65
CA LYS A 151 -6.03 -14.17 15.85
C LYS A 151 -5.42 -15.17 14.84
N TYR A 152 -5.22 -14.74 13.60
CA TYR A 152 -4.74 -15.58 12.50
C TYR A 152 -3.62 -14.89 11.74
N ILE A 153 -2.60 -15.66 11.35
CA ILE A 153 -1.58 -15.33 10.36
C ILE A 153 -1.74 -16.32 9.21
N ILE A 154 -2.05 -15.86 8.01
CA ILE A 154 -2.36 -16.72 6.86
C ILE A 154 -1.22 -16.61 5.85
N LEU A 155 -0.56 -17.72 5.56
CA LEU A 155 0.50 -17.80 4.55
C LEU A 155 -0.10 -18.12 3.18
N VAL A 156 0.13 -17.24 2.20
CA VAL A 156 -0.26 -17.41 0.80
C VAL A 156 0.92 -17.16 -0.14
N GLY A 157 0.73 -17.41 -1.43
CA GLY A 157 1.80 -17.25 -2.42
C GLY A 157 2.63 -18.52 -2.64
N GLY A 158 3.54 -18.45 -3.62
CA GLY A 158 4.38 -19.57 -4.03
C GLY A 158 5.37 -20.00 -2.95
N PHE A 159 6.07 -19.05 -2.33
CA PHE A 159 6.98 -19.30 -1.23
C PHE A 159 6.27 -19.48 0.11
N GLY A 160 5.06 -18.93 0.27
CA GLY A 160 4.19 -19.15 1.43
C GLY A 160 3.78 -20.61 1.63
N ARG A 161 4.05 -21.50 0.67
CA ARG A 161 3.91 -22.95 0.78
C ARG A 161 5.10 -23.68 1.42
N SER A 162 6.19 -22.97 1.71
CA SER A 162 7.39 -23.59 2.31
C SER A 162 7.05 -24.19 3.67
N SER A 163 7.40 -25.47 3.86
CA SER A 163 7.20 -26.17 5.14
C SER A 163 8.09 -25.56 6.22
N TYR A 164 9.36 -25.31 5.91
CA TYR A 164 10.27 -24.63 6.84
C TYR A 164 9.77 -23.25 7.28
N LEU A 165 9.23 -22.42 6.36
CA LEU A 165 8.64 -21.13 6.73
C LEU A 165 7.49 -21.30 7.71
N TYR A 166 6.58 -22.25 7.46
CA TYR A 166 5.46 -22.53 8.36
C TYR A 166 5.93 -22.99 9.74
N ASP A 167 6.83 -23.97 9.80
CA ASP A 167 7.34 -24.56 11.03
C ASP A 167 8.10 -23.54 11.88
N LYS A 168 8.83 -22.62 11.23
CA LYS A 168 9.55 -21.54 11.91
C LYS A 168 8.59 -20.51 12.52
N LEU A 169 7.50 -20.17 11.82
CA LEU A 169 6.56 -19.14 12.26
C LEU A 169 5.61 -19.62 13.37
N GLN A 170 5.26 -20.91 13.43
CA GLN A 170 4.39 -21.44 14.48
C GLN A 170 4.82 -21.08 15.91
N PRO A 171 6.05 -21.40 16.36
CA PRO A 171 6.50 -21.05 17.71
C PRO A 171 6.79 -19.56 17.87
N ALA A 172 7.18 -18.85 16.80
CA ALA A 172 7.49 -17.42 16.84
C ALA A 172 6.25 -16.55 17.15
N PHE A 173 5.05 -17.05 16.83
CA PHE A 173 3.79 -16.32 16.99
C PHE A 173 2.77 -17.13 17.82
N PHE A 174 3.15 -17.58 19.01
CA PHE A 174 2.31 -18.42 19.89
C PHE A 174 0.95 -17.81 20.28
N GLU A 175 0.81 -16.48 20.28
CA GLU A 175 -0.48 -15.79 20.52
C GLU A 175 -1.43 -15.82 19.30
N SER A 176 -0.95 -16.28 18.14
CA SER A 176 -1.65 -16.27 16.86
C SER A 176 -1.73 -17.69 16.27
N THR A 177 -2.81 -18.03 15.60
CA THR A 177 -2.86 -19.29 14.83
C THR A 177 -2.29 -19.07 13.43
N VAL A 178 -1.15 -19.71 13.12
CA VAL A 178 -0.56 -19.71 11.79
C VAL A 178 -1.26 -20.74 10.90
N LEU A 179 -1.83 -20.27 9.79
CA LEU A 179 -2.57 -21.09 8.82
C LEU A 179 -1.82 -21.12 7.49
N GLN A 180 -1.61 -22.32 6.97
CA GLN A 180 -1.07 -22.57 5.63
C GLN A 180 -1.96 -23.61 4.95
N SER A 181 -2.65 -23.21 3.88
CA SER A 181 -3.45 -24.18 3.12
C SER A 181 -2.53 -25.16 2.37
N ARG A 182 -2.90 -26.43 2.31
CA ARG A 182 -2.18 -27.44 1.52
C ARG A 182 -2.53 -27.35 0.03
N GLY A 183 -1.67 -27.92 -0.82
CA GLY A 183 -1.87 -28.02 -2.28
C GLY A 183 -1.74 -26.69 -3.03
N ASN A 184 -2.49 -26.54 -4.12
CA ASN A 184 -2.41 -25.37 -5.01
C ASN A 184 -3.25 -24.17 -4.54
N LYS A 185 -3.96 -24.30 -3.41
CA LYS A 185 -4.85 -23.26 -2.88
C LYS A 185 -4.09 -21.95 -2.51
N PRO A 186 -2.92 -21.98 -1.84
CA PRO A 186 -2.16 -20.74 -1.55
C PRO A 186 -1.68 -20.03 -2.81
N TRP A 187 -1.24 -20.78 -3.82
CA TRP A 187 -0.73 -20.24 -5.09
C TRP A 187 -1.85 -19.55 -5.89
N THR A 188 -3.05 -20.12 -5.86
CA THR A 188 -4.20 -19.62 -6.62
C THR A 188 -5.08 -18.67 -5.83
N ALA A 189 -4.74 -18.37 -4.57
CA ALA A 189 -5.57 -17.58 -3.65
C ALA A 189 -5.87 -16.18 -4.20
N ILE A 190 -4.86 -15.51 -4.76
CA ILE A 190 -5.00 -14.17 -5.34
C ILE A 190 -5.96 -14.19 -6.55
N CYS A 191 -5.74 -15.09 -7.52
CA CYS A 191 -6.59 -15.21 -8.70
C CYS A 191 -8.03 -15.59 -8.33
N ARG A 192 -8.21 -16.50 -7.36
CA ARG A 192 -9.55 -16.88 -6.86
C ARG A 192 -10.24 -15.70 -6.20
N GLY A 193 -9.52 -14.94 -5.37
CA GLY A 193 -10.02 -13.72 -4.75
C GLY A 193 -10.47 -12.69 -5.79
N ALA A 194 -9.67 -12.47 -6.84
CA ALA A 194 -10.02 -11.57 -7.94
C ALA A 194 -11.28 -12.00 -8.69
N VAL A 195 -11.44 -13.30 -8.99
CA VAL A 195 -12.64 -13.84 -9.64
C VAL A 195 -13.87 -13.67 -8.73
N VAL A 196 -13.75 -14.00 -7.45
CA VAL A 196 -14.82 -13.81 -6.46
C VAL A 196 -15.22 -12.33 -6.37
N HIS A 197 -14.23 -11.42 -6.32
CA HIS A 197 -14.48 -9.98 -6.30
C HIS A 197 -15.22 -9.50 -7.55
N GLY A 198 -14.79 -9.95 -8.74
CA GLY A 198 -15.48 -9.65 -10.00
C GLY A 198 -16.94 -10.14 -9.99
N ILE A 199 -17.18 -11.40 -9.65
CA ILE A 199 -18.54 -11.99 -9.57
C ILE A 199 -19.44 -11.18 -8.62
N THR A 200 -18.87 -10.73 -7.49
CA THR A 200 -19.58 -9.94 -6.48
C THR A 200 -19.95 -8.56 -7.01
N ASN A 201 -19.01 -7.86 -7.65
CA ASN A 201 -19.24 -6.51 -8.18
C ASN A 201 -20.25 -6.48 -9.33
N TYR A 202 -20.32 -7.54 -10.14
CA TYR A 202 -21.32 -7.68 -11.20
C TYR A 202 -22.67 -8.20 -10.72
N GLY A 203 -22.86 -8.41 -9.40
CA GLY A 203 -24.12 -8.91 -8.83
C GLY A 203 -24.49 -10.33 -9.27
N LEU A 204 -23.53 -11.09 -9.81
CA LEU A 204 -23.75 -12.41 -10.39
C LEU A 204 -23.93 -13.50 -9.33
N SER A 205 -23.57 -13.23 -8.07
CA SER A 205 -23.87 -14.11 -6.95
C SER A 205 -23.85 -13.36 -5.60
N ALA A 206 -24.98 -13.36 -4.89
CA ALA A 206 -25.10 -12.77 -3.55
C ALA A 206 -24.44 -13.60 -2.43
N THR A 207 -24.05 -14.85 -2.71
CA THR A 207 -23.58 -15.82 -1.70
C THR A 207 -22.06 -15.98 -1.65
N LEU A 208 -21.34 -15.52 -2.68
CA LEU A 208 -19.88 -15.59 -2.77
C LEU A 208 -19.18 -14.29 -2.35
N GLY A 209 -19.95 -13.25 -2.02
CA GLY A 209 -19.46 -11.89 -1.81
C GLY A 209 -18.52 -11.73 -0.62
N VAL A 210 -17.24 -11.51 -0.90
CA VAL A 210 -16.34 -10.84 0.04
C VAL A 210 -16.46 -9.34 -0.22
N THR A 211 -17.10 -8.63 0.69
CA THR A 211 -17.13 -7.17 0.65
C THR A 211 -15.93 -6.66 1.43
N VAL A 212 -14.98 -6.02 0.74
CA VAL A 212 -13.93 -5.22 1.38
C VAL A 212 -14.60 -3.93 1.83
N GLY A 213 -14.95 -3.85 3.12
CA GLY A 213 -15.89 -2.88 3.65
C GLY A 213 -15.40 -1.42 3.62
N ALA A 214 -14.09 -1.16 3.45
CA ALA A 214 -13.58 0.21 3.36
C ALA A 214 -12.18 0.28 2.74
N ARG A 215 -12.02 1.07 1.66
CA ARG A 215 -10.75 1.77 1.41
C ARG A 215 -10.77 3.01 2.27
N VAL A 216 -9.81 3.10 3.19
CA VAL A 216 -9.75 4.18 4.18
C VAL A 216 -8.77 5.24 3.70
N ALA A 217 -9.16 6.51 3.77
CA ALA A 217 -8.27 7.63 3.44
C ALA A 217 -7.04 7.66 4.37
N ARG A 218 -5.83 7.71 3.79
CA ARG A 218 -4.56 7.83 4.56
C ARG A 218 -4.24 9.26 4.98
N ASN A 219 -4.73 10.23 4.23
CA ASN A 219 -4.57 11.65 4.51
C ASN A 219 -5.95 12.31 4.48
N SER A 220 -6.03 13.45 5.15
CA SER A 220 -7.11 14.40 4.99
C SER A 220 -6.83 15.29 3.79
N TYR A 221 -7.86 15.62 3.01
CA TYR A 221 -7.76 16.46 1.81
C TYR A 221 -8.74 17.62 1.86
N GLY A 222 -8.24 18.83 1.61
CA GLY A 222 -8.94 20.06 1.92
C GLY A 222 -8.50 21.24 1.07
N VAL A 223 -9.21 22.35 1.24
CA VAL A 223 -8.78 23.67 0.74
C VAL A 223 -8.61 24.62 1.92
N MET A 224 -7.72 25.58 1.75
CA MET A 224 -7.57 26.69 2.68
C MET A 224 -8.51 27.82 2.25
N PHE A 225 -9.20 28.43 3.21
CA PHE A 225 -10.15 29.51 2.94
C PHE A 225 -10.15 30.57 4.05
N SER A 226 -10.82 31.68 3.77
CA SER A 226 -11.08 32.75 4.73
C SER A 226 -12.57 32.82 5.03
N THR A 227 -12.94 33.12 6.27
CA THR A 227 -14.34 33.18 6.73
C THR A 227 -14.53 34.28 7.77
N ASP A 228 -15.76 34.58 8.17
CA ASP A 228 -16.06 35.64 9.14
C ASP A 228 -15.41 35.35 10.51
N PHE A 229 -14.80 36.36 11.12
CA PHE A 229 -14.08 36.16 12.37
C PHE A 229 -15.03 35.91 13.55
N ASP A 230 -15.07 34.67 14.03
CA ASP A 230 -15.69 34.28 15.30
C ASP A 230 -14.63 34.20 16.42
N PRO A 231 -14.67 35.08 17.45
CA PRO A 231 -13.73 35.06 18.57
C PRO A 231 -13.76 33.79 19.42
N GLN A 232 -14.83 32.98 19.35
CA GLN A 232 -14.95 31.73 20.10
C GLN A 232 -14.29 30.54 19.38
N LYS A 233 -14.08 30.65 18.06
CA LYS A 233 -13.55 29.55 17.23
C LYS A 233 -12.17 29.86 16.69
N HIS A 234 -11.92 31.10 16.28
CA HIS A 234 -10.71 31.46 15.53
C HIS A 234 -9.64 32.07 16.43
N HIS A 235 -8.39 31.73 16.12
CA HIS A 235 -7.25 32.35 16.78
C HIS A 235 -7.14 33.83 16.40
N ARG A 236 -6.79 34.67 17.38
CA ARG A 236 -6.58 36.12 17.13
C ARG A 236 -5.47 36.39 16.12
N SER A 237 -4.49 35.50 15.98
CA SER A 237 -3.41 35.59 14.98
C SER A 237 -3.91 35.48 13.55
N ASP A 238 -5.04 34.81 13.32
CA ASP A 238 -5.61 34.59 12.00
C ASP A 238 -6.58 35.72 11.61
N LYS A 239 -6.85 36.65 12.54
CA LYS A 239 -7.79 37.75 12.35
C LYS A 239 -7.21 38.82 11.43
N PHE A 240 -7.93 39.16 10.37
CA PHE A 240 -7.59 40.25 9.48
C PHE A 240 -8.82 41.06 9.06
N TRP A 241 -8.63 42.33 8.71
CA TRP A 241 -9.69 43.18 8.19
C TRP A 241 -9.81 42.98 6.67
N SER A 242 -11.00 42.59 6.20
CA SER A 242 -11.28 42.51 4.76
C SER A 242 -11.73 43.87 4.25
N GLU A 243 -10.87 44.57 3.52
CA GLU A 243 -11.24 45.85 2.88
C GLU A 243 -12.36 45.70 1.84
N GLN A 244 -12.47 44.51 1.24
CA GLN A 244 -13.50 44.25 0.23
C GLN A 244 -14.88 44.15 0.88
N GLU A 245 -14.98 43.43 2.00
CA GLU A 245 -16.25 43.16 2.69
C GLU A 245 -16.52 44.08 3.90
N GLN A 246 -15.53 44.89 4.28
CA GLN A 246 -15.60 45.82 5.41
C GLN A 246 -16.00 45.13 6.73
N LYS A 247 -15.39 43.97 6.99
CA LYS A 247 -15.59 43.20 8.23
C LYS A 247 -14.34 42.39 8.57
N TRP A 248 -14.29 41.89 9.80
CA TRP A 248 -13.21 41.04 10.30
C TRP A 248 -13.39 39.60 9.81
N HIS A 249 -12.34 39.02 9.23
CA HIS A 249 -12.27 37.63 8.80
C HIS A 249 -11.16 36.88 9.55
N ALA A 250 -11.24 35.55 9.55
CA ALA A 250 -10.15 34.64 9.88
C ALA A 250 -9.58 34.04 8.60
N THR A 251 -8.26 34.10 8.42
CA THR A 251 -7.53 33.45 7.31
C THR A 251 -6.95 32.10 7.74
N ASN A 252 -6.28 31.38 6.84
CA ASN A 252 -5.66 30.07 7.12
C ASN A 252 -6.62 29.01 7.66
N GLN A 253 -7.93 29.12 7.44
CA GLN A 253 -8.88 28.12 7.90
C GLN A 253 -8.90 26.94 6.91
N MET A 254 -9.02 25.72 7.41
CA MET A 254 -9.05 24.51 6.60
C MET A 254 -10.46 23.95 6.47
N GLN A 255 -10.90 23.76 5.23
CA GLN A 255 -12.13 23.02 4.92
C GLN A 255 -11.76 21.65 4.36
N TRP A 256 -11.86 20.61 5.21
CA TRP A 256 -11.58 19.23 4.84
C TRP A 256 -12.80 18.58 4.15
N PHE A 257 -12.62 18.06 2.94
CA PHE A 257 -13.64 17.29 2.21
C PHE A 257 -13.59 15.80 2.58
N LEU A 258 -12.37 15.30 2.79
CA LEU A 258 -12.07 13.94 3.20
C LEU A 258 -11.14 14.01 4.42
N ARG A 259 -11.42 13.25 5.47
CA ARG A 259 -10.55 13.14 6.65
C ARG A 259 -9.83 11.78 6.65
N GLU A 260 -8.63 11.72 7.24
CA GLU A 260 -7.98 10.43 7.52
C GLU A 260 -8.96 9.54 8.28
N GLY A 261 -9.04 8.27 7.91
CA GLY A 261 -9.98 7.34 8.52
C GLY A 261 -11.34 7.25 7.84
N ASP A 262 -11.71 8.20 6.97
CA ASP A 262 -12.97 8.15 6.23
C ASP A 262 -13.03 6.95 5.25
N ASN A 263 -14.21 6.33 5.15
CA ASN A 263 -14.48 5.29 4.17
C ASN A 263 -14.77 5.93 2.79
N ILE A 264 -13.82 5.78 1.88
CA ILE A 264 -13.85 6.34 0.52
C ILE A 264 -14.98 5.73 -0.30
N LEU A 265 -15.20 4.42 -0.20
CA LEU A 265 -16.20 3.71 -1.03
C LEU A 265 -17.64 4.10 -0.71
N ALA A 266 -17.89 4.55 0.53
CA ALA A 266 -19.20 5.03 0.97
C ALA A 266 -19.33 6.56 0.90
N LYS A 267 -18.25 7.28 0.52
CA LYS A 267 -18.23 8.74 0.53
C LYS A 267 -19.01 9.25 -0.67
N LYS A 268 -20.15 9.90 -0.42
CA LYS A 268 -20.86 10.66 -1.46
C LYS A 268 -20.00 11.86 -1.89
N PRO A 269 -20.14 12.33 -3.15
CA PRO A 269 -19.53 13.58 -3.60
C PRO A 269 -19.75 14.71 -2.59
N VAL A 270 -18.67 15.37 -2.20
CA VAL A 270 -18.73 16.54 -1.30
C VAL A 270 -18.44 17.77 -2.14
N ARG A 271 -19.43 18.66 -2.23
CA ARG A 271 -19.32 19.92 -2.95
C ARG A 271 -19.44 21.09 -1.98
N GLN A 272 -18.51 22.03 -2.09
CA GLN A 272 -18.51 23.27 -1.30
C GLN A 272 -18.37 24.47 -2.23
N THR A 273 -19.09 25.54 -1.89
CA THR A 273 -19.12 26.78 -2.68
C THR A 273 -18.22 27.82 -2.04
N TYR A 274 -17.41 28.47 -2.87
CA TYR A 274 -16.51 29.56 -2.51
C TYR A 274 -16.75 30.76 -3.41
N TYR A 275 -16.18 31.90 -3.02
CA TYR A 275 -16.19 33.09 -3.87
C TYR A 275 -14.93 33.93 -3.73
N ARG A 276 -14.68 34.76 -4.74
CA ARG A 276 -13.65 35.82 -4.74
C ARG A 276 -14.26 37.13 -5.23
N LEU A 277 -13.81 38.25 -4.67
CA LEU A 277 -14.22 39.59 -5.07
C LEU A 277 -13.10 40.28 -5.84
N PHE A 278 -13.45 40.87 -6.99
CA PHE A 278 -12.51 41.57 -7.88
C PHE A 278 -12.97 43.00 -8.11
N SER A 279 -12.08 43.99 -7.98
CA SER A 279 -12.39 45.40 -8.29
C SER A 279 -12.05 45.80 -9.72
N GLU A 280 -11.09 45.10 -10.34
CA GLU A 280 -10.56 45.42 -11.67
C GLU A 280 -10.35 44.11 -12.44
N ARG A 281 -9.11 43.72 -12.74
CA ARG A 281 -8.82 42.52 -13.55
C ARG A 281 -8.91 41.22 -12.75
N ILE A 282 -9.44 40.18 -13.41
CA ILE A 282 -9.28 38.79 -12.98
C ILE A 282 -7.96 38.28 -13.59
N GLY A 283 -6.99 37.93 -12.73
CA GLY A 283 -5.76 37.27 -13.15
C GLY A 283 -5.98 35.78 -13.45
N HIS A 284 -4.90 34.99 -13.39
CA HIS A 284 -5.04 33.54 -13.40
C HIS A 284 -5.81 33.08 -12.14
N VAL A 285 -6.87 32.29 -12.36
CA VAL A 285 -7.65 31.70 -11.27
C VAL A 285 -7.21 30.25 -11.09
N SER A 286 -6.88 29.89 -9.88
CA SER A 286 -6.50 28.55 -9.48
C SER A 286 -6.95 28.24 -8.06
N GLU A 287 -7.15 26.96 -7.78
CA GLU A 287 -7.48 26.45 -6.44
C GLU A 287 -6.40 25.47 -5.98
N THR A 288 -5.85 25.70 -4.79
CA THR A 288 -4.84 24.82 -4.21
C THR A 288 -5.50 23.79 -3.31
N ILE A 289 -5.21 22.51 -3.55
CA ILE A 289 -5.59 21.40 -2.68
C ILE A 289 -4.46 21.14 -1.70
N TYR A 290 -4.81 20.92 -0.45
CA TYR A 290 -3.89 20.62 0.64
C TYR A 290 -4.13 19.22 1.18
N SER A 291 -3.10 18.63 1.77
CA SER A 291 -3.14 17.34 2.43
C SER A 291 -2.53 17.37 3.83
N CYS A 292 -3.07 16.55 4.74
CA CYS A 292 -2.53 16.37 6.09
C CYS A 292 -2.57 14.88 6.46
N SER A 293 -1.50 14.36 7.06
CA SER A 293 -1.37 12.94 7.43
C SER A 293 -1.68 12.65 8.92
N GLU A 294 -2.04 13.68 9.69
CA GLU A 294 -2.43 13.51 11.09
C GLU A 294 -3.83 12.90 11.20
N LEU A 295 -4.02 12.04 12.23
CA LEU A 295 -5.29 11.36 12.51
C LEU A 295 -6.44 12.35 12.77
N THR A 296 -6.13 13.50 13.39
CA THR A 296 -7.09 14.59 13.59
C THR A 296 -6.51 15.82 12.91
N PRO A 297 -6.88 16.08 11.64
CA PRO A 297 -6.28 17.18 10.90
C PRO A 297 -6.68 18.51 11.56
N PRO A 298 -5.77 19.49 11.62
CA PRO A 298 -6.02 20.78 12.27
C PRO A 298 -7.11 21.56 11.54
N GLU A 299 -7.83 22.42 12.28
CA GLU A 299 -8.83 23.33 11.70
C GLU A 299 -8.19 24.53 10.99
N THR A 300 -6.91 24.78 11.24
CA THR A 300 -6.11 25.84 10.62
C THR A 300 -4.88 25.27 9.91
N SER A 301 -4.40 26.01 8.91
CA SER A 301 -3.17 25.67 8.19
C SER A 301 -1.97 25.87 9.11
N GLY A 302 -1.02 24.95 9.06
CA GLY A 302 0.17 24.93 9.90
C GLY A 302 1.22 23.94 9.40
N PRO A 303 2.26 23.63 10.19
CA PRO A 303 3.38 22.79 9.74
C PRO A 303 2.99 21.38 9.28
N ALA A 304 1.84 20.86 9.73
CA ALA A 304 1.33 19.54 9.37
C ALA A 304 0.54 19.53 8.04
N VAL A 305 0.24 20.69 7.46
CA VAL A 305 -0.55 20.85 6.24
C VAL A 305 0.38 21.14 5.07
N ASN A 306 0.32 20.29 4.05
CA ASN A 306 1.18 20.39 2.86
C ASN A 306 0.35 20.70 1.63
N GLU A 307 0.85 21.58 0.77
CA GLU A 307 0.29 21.78 -0.57
C GLU A 307 0.46 20.49 -1.38
N LEU A 308 -0.63 20.04 -1.99
CA LEU A 308 -0.67 18.81 -2.78
C LEU A 308 -0.63 19.11 -4.27
N CYS A 309 -1.51 19.98 -4.75
CA CYS A 309 -1.57 20.38 -6.15
C CYS A 309 -2.33 21.69 -6.34
N GLU A 310 -2.05 22.37 -7.46
CA GLU A 310 -2.77 23.56 -7.92
C GLU A 310 -3.68 23.21 -9.12
N ILE A 311 -4.99 23.47 -9.00
CA ILE A 311 -5.97 23.29 -10.08
C ILE A 311 -6.16 24.62 -10.80
N ARG A 312 -5.57 24.74 -11.98
CA ARG A 312 -5.71 25.94 -12.82
C ARG A 312 -6.99 25.92 -13.62
N TRP A 313 -7.67 27.06 -13.67
CA TRP A 313 -8.87 27.22 -14.48
C TRP A 313 -8.50 27.28 -15.96
N THR A 314 -9.20 26.51 -16.78
CA THR A 314 -8.99 26.41 -18.23
C THR A 314 -9.77 27.45 -19.03
N ARG A 315 -10.65 28.21 -18.37
CA ARG A 315 -11.49 29.23 -19.02
C ARG A 315 -11.18 30.62 -18.46
N ASN A 316 -11.02 31.58 -19.35
CA ASN A 316 -10.98 32.99 -18.99
C ASN A 316 -12.38 33.45 -18.55
N ILE A 317 -12.43 34.25 -17.48
CA ILE A 317 -13.67 34.77 -16.92
C ILE A 317 -13.77 36.24 -17.32
N ASN A 318 -14.87 36.61 -17.99
CA ASN A 318 -15.18 38.01 -18.22
C ASN A 318 -15.69 38.64 -16.91
N LEU A 319 -14.94 39.59 -16.36
CA LEU A 319 -15.29 40.34 -15.15
C LEU A 319 -16.69 40.96 -15.24
N GLU A 320 -17.01 41.62 -16.35
CA GLU A 320 -18.28 42.33 -16.54
C GLU A 320 -19.50 41.41 -16.52
N SER A 321 -19.28 40.11 -16.75
CA SER A 321 -20.34 39.09 -16.72
C SER A 321 -20.63 38.55 -15.31
N LEU A 322 -19.88 38.99 -14.31
CA LEU A 322 -20.04 38.56 -12.92
C LEU A 322 -21.04 39.45 -12.18
N PRO A 323 -21.86 38.88 -11.28
CA PRO A 323 -22.68 39.65 -10.36
C PRO A 323 -21.86 40.67 -9.57
N THR A 324 -22.42 41.85 -9.33
CA THR A 324 -21.76 42.88 -8.53
C THR A 324 -22.09 42.72 -7.04
N TYR A 325 -21.14 43.13 -6.20
CA TYR A 325 -21.25 43.26 -4.76
C TYR A 325 -20.80 44.67 -4.38
N THR A 326 -21.68 45.43 -3.71
CA THR A 326 -21.36 46.77 -3.22
C THR A 326 -21.17 46.69 -1.71
N ASN A 327 -20.01 47.12 -1.23
CA ASN A 327 -19.73 47.11 0.21
C ASN A 327 -20.37 48.32 0.92
N SER A 328 -20.23 48.38 2.25
CA SER A 328 -20.78 49.48 3.08
C SER A 328 -20.22 50.87 2.78
N LEU A 329 -19.08 50.95 2.07
CA LEU A 329 -18.47 52.21 1.62
C LEU A 329 -18.93 52.62 0.21
N GLY A 330 -19.85 51.87 -0.41
CA GLY A 330 -20.34 52.14 -1.76
C GLY A 330 -19.37 51.69 -2.88
N LYS A 331 -18.28 50.99 -2.53
CA LYS A 331 -17.33 50.47 -3.54
C LYS A 331 -17.88 49.17 -4.14
N VAL A 332 -17.87 49.11 -5.47
CA VAL A 332 -18.39 47.99 -6.26
C VAL A 332 -17.28 46.99 -6.56
N TYR A 333 -17.59 45.71 -6.39
CA TYR A 333 -16.75 44.56 -6.72
C TYR A 333 -17.55 43.58 -7.59
N HIS A 334 -16.86 42.76 -8.35
CA HIS A 334 -17.43 41.64 -9.10
C HIS A 334 -17.20 40.34 -8.34
N LYS A 335 -18.28 39.61 -8.06
CA LYS A 335 -18.28 38.37 -7.27
C LYS A 335 -18.20 37.15 -8.18
N LEU A 336 -17.05 36.49 -8.17
CA LEU A 336 -16.88 35.18 -8.77
C LEU A 336 -17.26 34.10 -7.74
N SER A 337 -18.34 33.36 -7.98
CA SER A 337 -18.72 32.21 -7.14
C SER A 337 -18.49 30.91 -7.90
N PHE A 338 -17.93 29.91 -7.22
CA PHE A 338 -17.53 28.63 -7.81
C PHE A 338 -17.61 27.50 -6.80
N ASP A 339 -17.70 26.28 -7.29
CA ASP A 339 -17.75 25.08 -6.46
C ASP A 339 -16.45 24.30 -6.60
N VAL A 340 -15.94 23.80 -5.48
CA VAL A 340 -14.94 22.74 -5.45
C VAL A 340 -15.66 21.48 -5.01
N GLU A 341 -15.59 20.45 -5.85
CA GLU A 341 -16.16 19.14 -5.58
C GLU A 341 -15.04 18.12 -5.45
N MET A 342 -15.19 17.27 -4.43
CA MET A 342 -14.37 16.09 -4.22
C MET A 342 -15.22 14.85 -4.47
N THR A 343 -14.74 13.98 -5.36
CA THR A 343 -15.32 12.66 -5.63
C THR A 343 -14.34 11.55 -5.29
N CYS A 344 -14.89 10.41 -4.88
CA CYS A 344 -14.16 9.21 -4.50
C CYS A 344 -14.65 8.07 -5.39
N GLU A 345 -13.86 7.64 -6.38
CA GLU A 345 -14.20 6.52 -7.27
C GLU A 345 -13.04 5.52 -7.31
N ASP A 346 -13.31 4.22 -7.19
CA ASP A 346 -12.32 3.13 -7.30
C ASP A 346 -11.03 3.28 -6.49
N GLY A 347 -11.10 4.05 -5.40
CA GLY A 347 -9.92 4.51 -4.67
C GLY A 347 -9.02 5.34 -5.59
N THR A 348 -9.54 6.46 -6.07
CA THR A 348 -8.86 7.71 -6.43
C THR A 348 -9.65 8.84 -5.78
N VAL A 349 -8.99 9.97 -5.53
CA VAL A 349 -9.68 11.19 -5.08
C VAL A 349 -9.52 12.22 -6.18
N ASP A 350 -10.65 12.66 -6.70
CA ASP A 350 -10.74 13.62 -7.78
C ASP A 350 -11.26 14.95 -7.25
N PHE A 351 -10.53 16.02 -7.55
CA PHE A 351 -10.97 17.38 -7.26
C PHE A 351 -11.36 18.07 -8.56
N THR A 352 -12.59 18.54 -8.64
CA THR A 352 -13.12 19.26 -9.80
C THR A 352 -13.66 20.61 -9.40
N VAL A 353 -13.30 21.64 -10.16
CA VAL A 353 -13.77 23.01 -9.96
C VAL A 353 -14.85 23.33 -11.00
N TYR A 354 -16.00 23.84 -10.53
CA TYR A 354 -17.15 24.20 -11.34
C TYR A 354 -17.45 25.69 -11.26
N TYR A 355 -17.79 26.28 -12.40
CA TYR A 355 -18.31 27.65 -12.51
C TYR A 355 -19.56 27.66 -13.39
N LYS A 356 -20.68 28.19 -12.88
CA LYS A 356 -21.99 28.17 -13.54
C LYS A 356 -22.39 26.75 -14.01
N GLY A 357 -22.14 25.75 -13.16
CA GLY A 357 -22.40 24.33 -13.45
C GLY A 357 -21.47 23.68 -14.48
N LYS A 358 -20.51 24.40 -15.05
CA LYS A 358 -19.55 23.88 -16.02
C LYS A 358 -18.20 23.63 -15.35
N ARG A 359 -17.58 22.49 -15.66
CA ARG A 359 -16.20 22.19 -15.23
C ARG A 359 -15.23 23.21 -15.85
N VAL A 360 -14.44 23.84 -14.98
CA VAL A 360 -13.40 24.82 -15.34
C VAL A 360 -12.00 24.38 -14.95
N GLY A 361 -11.85 23.34 -14.13
CA GLY A 361 -10.57 22.72 -13.83
C GLY A 361 -10.81 21.38 -13.15
N ALA A 362 -9.86 20.45 -13.25
CA ALA A 362 -9.83 19.30 -12.35
C ALA A 362 -8.41 18.76 -12.25
N HIS A 363 -8.15 18.03 -11.18
CA HIS A 363 -6.92 17.31 -10.98
C HIS A 363 -7.23 15.96 -10.32
N ASN A 364 -6.71 14.89 -10.91
CA ASN A 364 -6.76 13.56 -10.33
C ASN A 364 -5.55 13.42 -9.41
N VAL A 365 -5.77 13.03 -8.16
CA VAL A 365 -4.69 12.75 -7.22
C VAL A 365 -4.60 11.24 -7.04
N ASP A 366 -3.46 10.67 -7.42
CA ASP A 366 -3.07 9.32 -7.01
C ASP A 366 -2.87 9.30 -5.49
N VAL A 367 -3.91 8.90 -4.78
CA VAL A 367 -3.88 8.83 -3.32
C VAL A 367 -3.17 7.55 -2.89
N GLN A 368 -2.36 7.61 -1.84
CA GLN A 368 -1.86 6.40 -1.22
C GLN A 368 -3.01 5.81 -0.37
N PHE A 369 -3.56 4.66 -0.77
CA PHE A 369 -4.62 3.96 -0.02
C PHE A 369 -4.04 2.99 0.98
N ARG A 370 -4.67 2.83 2.16
CA ARG A 370 -4.43 1.64 3.01
C ARG A 370 -4.77 0.42 2.17
#